data_AF-Q8KW60-F1
#
_entry.id   AF-Q8KW60-F1
#
_cell.length_a   1.000
_cell.length_b   1.000
_cell.length_c   1.000
_cell.angle_alpha   90.00
_cell.angle_beta   90.00
_cell.angle_gamma   90.00
#
_symmetry.space_group_name_H-M   'P 1'
#
loop_
_entity.id
_entity.type
_entity.pdbx_description
1 polymer ?
#
loop_
_entity_poly.entity_id
_entity_poly.type
_entity_poly.pdbx_seq_one_letter_code
_entity_poly.pdbx_strand_id
1 'polypeptide(L)'
;METTYTELNASNEEAQRQQIQAELEAAITQLQAAMDAIAASSPEGTSSTAYQELADLLSNLVASQAQMTTGSPAILSSIRQALPTTLGLVTQAVQQNTQIAATETANYIMDMNESQIVHLQQQHYQASQQFQQFEQTAYAQLQVRALMTGTDISSFNQARAALQDEYEKAKGDLLAMVEADALRASNLRMGLEATGTPTSEIDVAIQQEQSAEKRYLELAAIDARKMGQQQGLTGQELAKFVEQTTQKAQEHLQDRKDDLSERHEHARATGQSKAPPSSLAQHQVNPFAAMDSSLASQEEPLTEASAPLPTPTSAKAETMQRS
;
A
#
# COMPACT_ATOMS: atom_id res chain seq x y z
N MET A 1 28.65 46.11 -10.65
CA MET A 1 27.28 45.71 -11.03
C MET A 1 27.27 44.44 -11.88
N GLU A 2 28.29 44.12 -12.67
CA GLU A 2 28.34 42.85 -13.42
C GLU A 2 28.62 41.61 -12.55
N THR A 3 29.44 41.72 -11.50
CA THR A 3 29.78 40.60 -10.59
C THR A 3 28.60 40.08 -9.78
N THR A 4 27.66 40.95 -9.42
CA THR A 4 26.49 40.62 -8.60
C THR A 4 25.43 39.85 -9.39
N TYR A 5 25.40 40.00 -10.72
CA TYR A 5 24.46 39.31 -11.62
C TYR A 5 24.92 37.87 -11.92
N THR A 6 26.23 37.63 -12.01
CA THR A 6 26.80 36.29 -12.23
C THR A 6 26.65 35.39 -11.00
N GLU A 7 26.82 35.92 -9.79
CA GLU A 7 26.64 35.18 -8.53
C GLU A 7 25.16 34.82 -8.28
N LEU A 8 24.23 35.70 -8.64
CA LEU A 8 22.79 35.44 -8.53
C LEU A 8 22.32 34.36 -9.52
N ASN A 9 22.88 34.34 -10.73
CA ASN A 9 22.59 33.29 -11.72
C ASN A 9 23.17 31.93 -11.32
N ALA A 10 24.40 31.89 -10.79
CA ALA A 10 25.01 30.65 -10.31
C ALA A 10 24.23 30.07 -9.11
N SER A 11 23.78 30.91 -8.17
CA SER A 11 22.98 30.47 -7.03
C SER A 11 21.59 29.96 -7.43
N ASN A 12 20.95 30.56 -8.44
CA ASN A 12 19.68 30.06 -8.99
C ASN A 12 19.86 28.76 -9.79
N GLU A 13 20.96 28.61 -10.53
CA GLU A 13 21.27 27.36 -11.24
C GLU A 13 21.55 26.20 -10.27
N GLU A 14 22.22 26.47 -9.16
CA GLU A 14 22.53 25.44 -8.17
C GLU A 14 21.29 25.01 -7.37
N ALA A 15 20.42 25.95 -6.98
CA ALA A 15 19.12 25.63 -6.39
C ALA A 15 18.22 24.84 -7.36
N GLN A 16 18.25 25.17 -8.65
CA GLN A 16 17.52 24.41 -9.67
C GLN A 16 18.09 23.01 -9.89
N ARG A 17 19.41 22.85 -9.88
CA ARG A 17 20.04 21.51 -9.94
C ARG A 17 19.62 20.65 -8.75
N GLN A 18 19.61 21.21 -7.54
CA GLN A 18 19.17 20.49 -6.34
C GLN A 18 17.71 20.08 -6.41
N GLN A 19 16.83 20.95 -6.91
CA GLN A 19 15.42 20.63 -7.08
C GLN A 19 15.20 19.51 -8.10
N ILE A 20 15.82 19.61 -9.28
CA ILE A 20 15.70 18.56 -10.32
C ILE A 20 16.29 17.25 -9.79
N GLN A 21 17.37 17.30 -9.00
CA GLN A 21 17.97 16.12 -8.40
C GLN A 21 17.01 15.42 -7.44
N ALA A 22 16.37 16.17 -6.55
CA ALA A 22 15.40 15.63 -5.61
C ALA A 22 14.18 15.02 -6.33
N GLU A 23 13.67 15.68 -7.37
CA GLU A 23 12.57 15.16 -8.19
C GLU A 23 12.97 13.88 -8.95
N LEU A 24 14.22 13.80 -9.44
CA LEU A 24 14.74 12.61 -10.12
C LEU A 24 14.96 11.44 -9.16
N GLU A 25 15.50 11.69 -7.97
CA GLU A 25 15.69 10.69 -6.92
C GLU A 25 14.34 10.14 -6.46
N ALA A 26 13.34 11.00 -6.21
CA ALA A 26 11.99 10.58 -5.88
C ALA A 26 11.36 9.72 -7.00
N ALA A 27 11.53 10.11 -8.26
CA ALA A 27 11.03 9.36 -9.41
C ALA A 27 11.67 7.97 -9.51
N ILE A 28 12.99 7.88 -9.31
CA ILE A 28 13.75 6.62 -9.31
C ILE A 28 13.27 5.71 -8.18
N THR A 29 13.12 6.24 -6.97
CA THR A 29 12.65 5.48 -5.80
C THR A 29 11.23 4.96 -6.02
N GLN A 30 10.32 5.79 -6.55
CA GLN A 30 8.95 5.36 -6.87
C GLN A 30 8.92 4.26 -7.95
N LEU A 31 9.76 4.37 -8.99
CA LEU A 31 9.90 3.36 -10.03
C LEU A 31 10.43 2.03 -9.49
N GLN A 32 11.44 2.08 -8.64
CA GLN A 32 12.01 0.90 -8.00
C GLN A 32 10.98 0.21 -7.11
N ALA A 33 10.27 0.97 -6.28
CA ALA A 33 9.19 0.42 -5.44
C ALA A 33 8.08 -0.23 -6.28
N ALA A 34 7.69 0.38 -7.41
CA ALA A 34 6.70 -0.17 -8.32
C ALA A 34 7.19 -1.45 -9.01
N MET A 35 8.45 -1.47 -9.46
CA MET A 35 9.08 -2.67 -10.04
C MET A 35 9.17 -3.81 -9.02
N ASP A 36 9.58 -3.51 -7.78
CA ASP A 36 9.66 -4.48 -6.70
C ASP A 36 8.28 -5.06 -6.36
N ALA A 37 7.24 -4.21 -6.32
CA ALA A 37 5.87 -4.66 -6.12
C ALA A 37 5.40 -5.63 -7.23
N ILE A 38 5.74 -5.36 -8.49
CA ILE A 38 5.41 -6.24 -9.63
C ILE A 38 6.17 -7.56 -9.55
N ALA A 39 7.47 -7.50 -9.23
CA ALA A 39 8.29 -8.69 -9.06
C ALA A 39 7.76 -9.60 -7.93
N ALA A 40 7.12 -9.01 -6.91
CA ALA A 40 6.54 -9.73 -5.79
C ALA A 40 5.15 -10.30 -6.07
N SER A 41 4.36 -9.65 -6.93
CA SER A 41 3.02 -10.08 -7.28
C SER A 41 2.98 -11.11 -8.41
N SER A 42 4.00 -11.16 -9.29
CA SER A 42 4.02 -12.13 -10.39
C SER A 42 4.51 -13.52 -9.96
N PRO A 43 3.70 -14.59 -10.12
CA PRO A 43 4.15 -15.95 -9.92
C PRO A 43 5.09 -16.37 -11.05
N GLU A 44 6.31 -16.78 -10.68
CA GLU A 44 7.32 -17.43 -11.54
C GLU A 44 7.52 -16.83 -12.96
N GLY A 45 8.43 -15.87 -13.08
CA GLY A 45 9.18 -15.63 -14.33
C GLY A 45 8.40 -15.02 -15.50
N THR A 46 7.14 -14.61 -15.32
CA THR A 46 6.44 -13.76 -16.28
C THR A 46 6.85 -12.30 -16.04
N SER A 47 7.92 -11.85 -16.72
CA SER A 47 8.18 -10.42 -16.87
C SER A 47 6.98 -9.82 -17.62
N SER A 48 6.09 -9.15 -16.90
CA SER A 48 4.98 -8.44 -17.54
C SER A 48 5.57 -7.36 -18.44
N THR A 49 4.93 -7.08 -19.57
CA THR A 49 5.33 -5.99 -20.47
C THR A 49 5.48 -4.66 -19.70
N ALA A 50 4.68 -4.48 -18.65
CA ALA A 50 4.75 -3.35 -17.74
C ALA A 50 6.03 -3.32 -16.89
N TYR A 51 6.55 -4.46 -16.42
CA TYR A 51 7.86 -4.51 -15.74
C TYR A 51 8.99 -4.09 -16.69
N GLN A 52 8.94 -4.53 -17.94
CA GLN A 52 9.92 -4.18 -18.96
C GLN A 52 9.89 -2.68 -19.29
N GLU A 53 8.69 -2.10 -19.46
CA GLU A 53 8.49 -0.67 -19.69
C GLU A 53 8.97 0.19 -18.51
N LEU A 54 8.74 -0.27 -17.27
CA LEU A 54 9.26 0.38 -16.06
C LEU A 54 10.78 0.26 -15.95
N ALA A 55 11.36 -0.88 -16.28
CA ALA A 55 12.81 -1.07 -16.31
C ALA A 55 13.49 -0.13 -17.32
N ASP A 56 12.89 0.05 -18.50
CA ASP A 56 13.36 0.97 -19.52
C ASP A 56 13.24 2.44 -19.06
N LEU A 57 12.14 2.80 -18.39
CA LEU A 57 11.95 4.12 -17.78
C LEU A 57 12.97 4.42 -16.67
N LEU A 58 13.22 3.44 -15.79
CA LEU A 58 14.22 3.53 -14.73
C LEU A 58 15.62 3.71 -15.32
N SER A 59 15.98 2.93 -16.34
CA SER A 59 17.27 3.04 -17.03
C SER A 59 17.46 4.44 -17.64
N ASN A 60 16.40 5.00 -18.24
CA ASN A 60 16.42 6.35 -18.80
C ASN A 60 16.55 7.45 -17.73
N LEU A 61 15.91 7.27 -16.56
CA LEU A 61 16.03 8.22 -15.44
C LEU A 61 17.41 8.15 -14.77
N VAL A 62 17.94 6.97 -14.52
CA VAL A 62 19.30 6.79 -13.98
C VAL A 62 20.35 7.38 -14.94
N ALA A 63 20.17 7.19 -16.25
CA ALA A 63 21.01 7.83 -17.26
C ALA A 63 20.92 9.37 -17.22
N SER A 64 19.71 9.91 -16.98
CA SER A 64 19.48 11.35 -16.83
C SER A 64 20.13 11.90 -15.54
N GLN A 65 20.10 11.15 -14.44
CA GLN A 65 20.79 11.48 -13.18
C GLN A 65 22.32 11.56 -13.38
N ALA A 66 22.89 10.59 -14.09
CA ALA A 66 24.31 10.58 -14.42
C ALA A 66 24.72 11.77 -15.32
N GLN A 67 23.85 12.18 -16.24
CA GLN A 67 24.07 13.36 -17.08
C GLN A 67 23.91 14.67 -16.31
N MET A 68 23.12 14.71 -15.24
CA MET A 68 22.93 15.91 -14.41
C MET A 68 24.19 16.33 -13.64
N THR A 69 24.99 15.35 -13.19
CA THR A 69 26.23 15.60 -12.43
C THR A 69 27.37 16.13 -13.31
N THR A 70 27.29 15.98 -14.63
CA THR A 70 28.36 16.33 -15.59
C THR A 70 27.90 17.23 -16.76
N GLY A 71 26.60 17.55 -16.84
CA GLY A 71 25.95 18.10 -18.04
C GLY A 71 25.93 19.62 -18.17
N SER A 72 25.81 20.07 -19.42
CA SER A 72 25.66 21.49 -19.79
C SER A 72 24.25 22.01 -19.48
N PRO A 73 24.04 23.35 -19.43
CA PRO A 73 22.71 23.95 -19.21
C PRO A 73 21.62 23.48 -20.20
N ALA A 74 22.02 23.14 -21.43
CA ALA A 74 21.10 22.59 -22.43
C ALA A 74 20.59 21.18 -22.06
N ILE A 75 21.43 20.36 -21.42
CA ILE A 75 21.05 19.03 -20.92
C ILE A 75 20.07 19.17 -19.76
N LEU A 76 20.31 20.11 -18.84
CA LEU A 76 19.39 20.41 -17.72
C LEU A 76 18.01 20.87 -18.22
N SER A 77 17.96 21.71 -19.26
CA SER A 77 16.70 22.14 -19.86
C SER A 77 15.93 20.99 -20.51
N SER A 78 16.64 20.06 -21.17
CA SER A 78 16.01 18.89 -21.80
C SER A 78 15.47 17.91 -20.75
N ILE A 79 16.22 17.65 -19.68
CA ILE A 79 15.76 16.82 -18.55
C ILE A 79 14.51 17.46 -17.93
N ARG A 80 14.50 18.77 -17.72
CA ARG A 80 13.37 19.50 -17.14
C ARG A 80 12.09 19.42 -17.98
N GLN A 81 12.20 19.36 -19.30
CA GLN A 81 11.04 19.20 -20.19
C GLN A 81 10.54 17.75 -20.22
N ALA A 82 11.45 16.78 -20.10
CA ALA A 82 11.11 15.36 -20.11
C ALA A 82 10.52 14.88 -18.77
N LEU A 83 11.01 15.40 -17.64
CA LEU A 83 10.71 14.91 -16.29
C LEU A 83 9.21 14.80 -15.97
N PRO A 84 8.36 15.81 -16.25
CA PRO A 84 6.94 15.71 -15.95
C PRO A 84 6.24 14.64 -16.77
N THR A 85 6.68 14.43 -18.01
CA THR A 85 6.12 13.39 -18.90
C THR A 85 6.51 12.01 -18.39
N THR A 86 7.78 11.84 -18.00
CA THR A 86 8.28 10.59 -17.42
C THR A 86 7.58 10.28 -16.09
N LEU A 87 7.43 11.26 -15.19
CA LEU A 87 6.69 11.12 -13.94
C LEU A 87 5.22 10.74 -14.16
N GLY A 88 4.56 11.35 -15.16
CA GLY A 88 3.19 11.02 -15.54
C GLY A 88 3.05 9.57 -16.01
N LEU A 89 3.97 9.09 -16.85
CA LEU A 89 4.01 7.70 -17.32
C LEU A 89 4.27 6.71 -16.18
N VAL A 90 5.19 7.05 -15.27
CA VAL A 90 5.47 6.25 -14.07
C VAL A 90 4.23 6.13 -13.21
N THR A 91 3.61 7.26 -12.88
CA THR A 91 2.38 7.29 -12.07
C THR A 91 1.28 6.42 -12.71
N GLN A 92 1.10 6.52 -14.02
CA GLN A 92 0.11 5.73 -14.76
C GLN A 92 0.43 4.23 -14.71
N ALA A 93 1.69 3.84 -14.91
CA ALA A 93 2.12 2.45 -14.85
C ALA A 93 2.00 1.86 -13.43
N VAL A 94 2.33 2.62 -12.38
CA VAL A 94 2.10 2.23 -10.98
C VAL A 94 0.62 1.99 -10.72
N GLN A 95 -0.26 2.92 -11.14
CA GLN A 95 -1.71 2.77 -10.99
C GLN A 95 -2.25 1.54 -11.72
N GLN A 96 -1.80 1.30 -12.95
CA GLN A 96 -2.24 0.15 -13.74
C GLN A 96 -1.82 -1.19 -13.10
N ASN A 97 -0.61 -1.27 -12.52
CA ASN A 97 -0.15 -2.49 -11.85
C ASN A 97 -0.81 -2.71 -10.49
N THR A 98 -1.08 -1.64 -9.75
CA THR A 98 -1.89 -1.68 -8.53
C THR A 98 -3.26 -2.30 -8.83
N GLN A 99 -3.87 -1.88 -9.94
CA GLN A 99 -5.14 -2.45 -10.39
C GLN A 99 -5.01 -3.95 -10.73
N ILE A 100 -3.98 -4.37 -11.47
CA ILE A 100 -3.74 -5.78 -11.82
C ILE A 100 -3.60 -6.65 -10.55
N ALA A 101 -2.80 -6.23 -9.57
CA ALA A 101 -2.60 -6.99 -8.33
C ALA A 101 -3.91 -7.13 -7.51
N ALA A 102 -4.71 -6.07 -7.45
CA ALA A 102 -6.03 -6.10 -6.80
C ALA A 102 -7.00 -7.04 -7.54
N THR A 103 -7.03 -7.01 -8.88
CA THR A 103 -7.85 -7.91 -9.71
C THR A 103 -7.44 -9.37 -9.53
N GLU A 104 -6.15 -9.69 -9.54
CA GLU A 104 -5.64 -11.05 -9.34
C GLU A 104 -5.98 -11.58 -7.95
N THR A 105 -5.79 -10.76 -6.91
CA THR A 105 -6.14 -11.10 -5.53
C THR A 105 -7.65 -11.33 -5.39
N ALA A 106 -8.47 -10.45 -5.97
CA ALA A 106 -9.92 -10.59 -5.95
C ALA A 106 -10.39 -11.88 -6.64
N ASN A 107 -9.84 -12.19 -7.82
CA ASN A 107 -10.17 -13.42 -8.55
C ASN A 107 -9.75 -14.66 -7.76
N TYR A 108 -8.53 -14.67 -7.21
CA TYR A 108 -8.05 -15.75 -6.35
C TYR A 108 -9.00 -16.02 -5.17
N ILE A 109 -9.42 -14.97 -4.45
CA ILE A 109 -10.34 -15.11 -3.32
C ILE A 109 -11.76 -15.49 -3.77
N MET A 110 -12.22 -15.04 -4.93
CA MET A 110 -13.54 -15.39 -5.47
C MET A 110 -13.65 -16.88 -5.82
N ASP A 111 -12.58 -17.48 -6.33
CA ASP A 111 -12.53 -18.90 -6.70
C ASP A 111 -12.45 -19.84 -5.49
N MET A 112 -12.06 -19.33 -4.31
CA MET A 112 -11.95 -20.14 -3.10
C MET A 112 -13.31 -20.54 -2.54
N ASN A 113 -13.40 -21.72 -1.94
CA ASN A 113 -14.53 -22.10 -1.09
C ASN A 113 -14.30 -21.68 0.38
N GLU A 114 -15.35 -21.76 1.20
CA GLU A 114 -15.30 -21.30 2.60
C GLU A 114 -14.24 -22.04 3.44
N SER A 115 -14.02 -23.34 3.19
CA SER A 115 -12.99 -24.09 3.92
C SER A 115 -11.57 -23.62 3.57
N GLN A 116 -11.34 -23.25 2.31
CA GLN A 116 -10.08 -22.68 1.85
C GLN A 116 -9.87 -21.29 2.44
N ILE A 117 -10.91 -20.45 2.51
CA ILE A 117 -10.87 -19.13 3.16
C ILE A 117 -10.49 -19.28 4.63
N VAL A 118 -11.17 -20.16 5.38
CA VAL A 118 -10.87 -20.38 6.80
C VAL A 118 -9.43 -20.85 6.99
N HIS A 119 -8.93 -21.74 6.12
CA HIS A 119 -7.55 -22.19 6.18
C HIS A 119 -6.56 -21.05 5.91
N LEU A 120 -6.82 -20.23 4.90
CA LEU A 120 -5.99 -19.08 4.55
C LEU A 120 -5.93 -18.05 5.69
N GLN A 121 -7.07 -17.74 6.33
CA GLN A 121 -7.11 -16.88 7.52
C GLN A 121 -6.28 -17.44 8.69
N GLN A 122 -6.31 -18.76 8.91
CA GLN A 122 -5.46 -19.40 9.93
C GLN A 122 -3.97 -19.29 9.57
N GLN A 123 -3.61 -19.48 8.31
CA GLN A 123 -2.24 -19.28 7.83
C GLN A 123 -1.76 -17.85 8.06
N HIS A 124 -2.59 -16.84 7.75
CA HIS A 124 -2.25 -15.44 7.98
C HIS A 124 -2.08 -15.11 9.46
N TYR A 125 -2.92 -15.65 10.33
CA TYR A 125 -2.77 -15.48 11.77
C TYR A 125 -1.44 -16.08 12.27
N GLN A 126 -1.05 -17.25 11.78
CA GLN A 126 0.25 -17.85 12.10
C GLN A 126 1.42 -17.03 11.55
N ALA A 127 1.30 -16.54 10.31
CA ALA A 127 2.30 -15.69 9.68
C ALA A 127 2.49 -14.35 10.42
N SER A 128 1.42 -13.75 10.95
CA SER A 128 1.50 -12.56 11.81
C SER A 128 2.32 -12.83 13.09
N GLN A 129 2.13 -13.99 13.72
CA GLN A 129 2.93 -14.36 14.89
C GLN A 129 4.42 -14.57 14.54
N GLN A 130 4.71 -15.18 13.39
CA GLN A 130 6.08 -15.34 12.91
C GLN A 130 6.72 -13.99 12.57
N PHE A 131 5.96 -13.08 11.96
CA PHE A 131 6.41 -11.74 11.64
C PHE A 131 6.83 -10.97 12.90
N GLN A 132 6.12 -11.08 14.02
CA GLN A 132 6.54 -10.42 15.26
C GLN A 132 7.95 -10.86 15.71
N GLN A 133 8.28 -12.14 15.59
CA GLN A 133 9.59 -12.66 15.98
C GLN A 133 10.69 -12.17 15.02
N PHE A 134 10.39 -12.16 13.73
CA PHE A 134 11.26 -11.59 12.72
C PHE A 134 11.51 -10.10 12.98
N GLU A 135 10.45 -9.32 13.17
CA GLU A 135 10.52 -7.87 13.39
C GLU A 135 11.35 -7.53 14.62
N GLN A 136 11.16 -8.23 15.74
CA GLN A 136 11.96 -8.02 16.95
C GLN A 136 13.46 -8.23 16.68
N THR A 137 13.81 -9.29 15.94
CA THR A 137 15.20 -9.62 15.63
C THR A 137 15.82 -8.60 14.70
N ALA A 138 15.12 -8.27 13.61
CA ALA A 138 15.60 -7.30 12.62
C ALA A 138 15.71 -5.89 13.22
N TYR A 139 14.81 -5.53 14.13
CA TYR A 139 14.86 -4.24 14.81
C TYR A 139 16.00 -4.14 15.82
N ALA A 140 16.36 -5.23 16.50
CA ALA A 140 17.55 -5.26 17.33
C ALA A 140 18.83 -5.06 16.49
N GLN A 141 18.89 -5.65 15.29
CA GLN A 141 19.98 -5.44 14.35
C GLN A 141 20.04 -3.97 13.88
N LEU A 142 18.89 -3.38 13.55
CA LEU A 142 18.78 -1.96 13.21
C LEU A 142 19.36 -1.06 14.31
N GLN A 143 19.02 -1.33 15.58
CA GLN A 143 19.53 -0.56 16.72
C GLN A 143 21.06 -0.64 16.86
N VAL A 144 21.63 -1.85 16.70
CA VAL A 144 23.08 -2.04 16.74
C VAL A 144 23.76 -1.31 15.58
N ARG A 145 23.21 -1.41 14.37
CA ARG A 145 23.75 -0.73 13.18
C ARG A 145 23.70 0.78 13.34
N ALA A 146 22.58 1.33 13.77
CA ALA A 146 22.42 2.75 14.04
C ALA A 146 23.47 3.28 15.03
N LEU A 147 23.75 2.51 16.09
CA LEU A 147 24.81 2.84 17.04
C LEU A 147 26.21 2.84 16.39
N MET A 148 26.49 1.87 15.51
CA MET A 148 27.78 1.76 14.82
C MET A 148 27.98 2.85 13.77
N THR A 149 26.93 3.25 13.05
CA THR A 149 26.98 4.25 11.99
C THR A 149 26.76 5.67 12.49
N GLY A 150 26.27 5.84 13.71
CA GLY A 150 25.84 7.14 14.24
C GLY A 150 24.56 7.65 13.60
N THR A 151 23.78 6.79 12.94
CA THR A 151 22.49 7.15 12.33
C THR A 151 21.45 7.36 13.44
N ASP A 152 20.77 8.50 13.45
CA ASP A 152 19.60 8.69 14.31
C ASP A 152 18.41 7.87 13.80
N ILE A 153 17.92 6.96 14.64
CA ILE A 153 16.76 6.11 14.38
C ILE A 153 15.57 6.40 15.31
N SER A 154 15.57 7.55 15.97
CA SER A 154 14.53 7.94 16.95
C SER A 154 13.13 7.95 16.33
N SER A 155 12.99 8.45 15.09
CA SER A 155 11.71 8.46 14.36
C SER A 155 11.19 7.05 14.07
N PHE A 156 12.06 6.12 13.65
CA PHE A 156 11.69 4.72 13.43
C PHE A 156 11.26 4.03 14.73
N ASN A 157 11.90 4.36 15.87
CA ASN A 157 11.56 3.77 17.17
C ASN A 157 10.18 4.25 17.64
N GLN A 158 9.89 5.53 17.44
CA GLN A 158 8.59 6.11 17.78
C GLN A 158 7.49 5.54 16.87
N ALA A 159 7.73 5.46 15.56
CA ALA A 159 6.79 4.84 14.62
C ALA A 159 6.54 3.36 14.96
N ARG A 160 7.60 2.59 15.28
CA ARG A 160 7.45 1.20 15.73
C ARG A 160 6.56 1.08 16.95
N ALA A 161 6.77 1.91 17.97
CA ALA A 161 5.97 1.88 19.18
C ALA A 161 4.49 2.20 18.89
N ALA A 162 4.22 3.23 18.08
CA ALA A 162 2.86 3.59 17.69
C ALA A 162 2.17 2.46 16.89
N LEU A 163 2.87 1.86 15.93
CA LEU A 163 2.34 0.75 15.14
C LEU A 163 2.16 -0.54 15.97
N GLN A 164 3.00 -0.77 16.97
CA GLN A 164 2.80 -1.85 17.94
C GLN A 164 1.55 -1.61 18.79
N ASP A 165 1.29 -0.37 19.22
CA ASP A 165 0.06 -0.03 19.94
C ASP A 165 -1.19 -0.20 19.07
N GLU A 166 -1.10 0.11 17.77
CA GLU A 166 -2.17 -0.17 16.80
C GLU A 166 -2.42 -1.67 16.65
N TYR A 167 -1.35 -2.48 16.51
CA TYR A 167 -1.45 -3.94 16.47
C TYR A 167 -2.15 -4.50 17.72
N GLU A 168 -1.77 -4.01 18.91
CA GLU A 168 -2.35 -4.45 20.18
C GLU A 168 -3.84 -4.09 20.29
N LYS A 169 -4.25 -2.92 19.78
CA LYS A 169 -5.66 -2.52 19.70
C LYS A 169 -6.46 -3.33 18.68
N ALA A 170 -5.80 -3.79 17.62
CA ALA A 170 -6.39 -4.61 16.58
C ALA A 170 -6.57 -6.08 17.00
N LYS A 171 -6.11 -6.51 18.18
CA LYS A 171 -6.28 -7.90 18.63
C LYS A 171 -7.75 -8.34 18.61
N GLY A 172 -8.04 -9.30 17.74
CA GLY A 172 -9.40 -9.81 17.49
C GLY A 172 -9.95 -9.41 16.12
N ASP A 173 -9.34 -8.43 15.47
CA ASP A 173 -9.55 -8.05 14.07
C ASP A 173 -8.29 -8.43 13.26
N LEU A 174 -8.36 -9.58 12.60
CA LEU A 174 -7.22 -10.10 11.85
C LEU A 174 -6.79 -9.16 10.70
N LEU A 175 -7.74 -8.46 10.05
CA LEU A 175 -7.43 -7.55 8.95
C LEU A 175 -6.63 -6.34 9.46
N ALA A 176 -7.08 -5.72 10.54
CA ALA A 176 -6.36 -4.60 11.16
C ALA A 176 -5.00 -5.03 11.74
N MET A 177 -4.87 -6.26 12.24
CA MET A 177 -3.58 -6.80 12.72
C MET A 177 -2.56 -6.92 11.57
N VAL A 178 -2.97 -7.46 10.41
CA VAL A 178 -2.04 -7.63 9.29
C VAL A 178 -1.73 -6.31 8.57
N GLU A 179 -2.64 -5.33 8.63
CA GLU A 179 -2.36 -3.96 8.17
C GLU A 179 -1.22 -3.33 9.00
N ALA A 180 -1.32 -3.44 10.33
CA ALA A 180 -0.26 -2.97 11.22
C ALA A 180 1.06 -3.71 10.98
N ASP A 181 1.03 -5.01 10.68
CA ASP A 181 2.23 -5.76 10.31
C ASP A 181 2.86 -5.25 9.01
N ALA A 182 2.07 -4.93 7.98
CA ALA A 182 2.57 -4.37 6.72
C ALA A 182 3.27 -3.02 6.93
N LEU A 183 2.68 -2.15 7.77
CA LEU A 183 3.28 -0.87 8.12
C LEU A 183 4.54 -1.01 8.97
N ARG A 184 4.57 -1.98 9.90
CA ARG A 184 5.76 -2.29 10.69
C ARG A 184 6.90 -2.83 9.84
N ALA A 185 6.58 -3.65 8.84
CA ALA A 185 7.55 -4.17 7.89
C ALA A 185 8.14 -3.02 7.04
N SER A 186 7.30 -2.10 6.58
CA SER A 186 7.72 -0.91 5.85
C SER A 186 8.63 0.00 6.68
N ASN A 187 8.23 0.30 7.93
CA ASN A 187 9.04 1.05 8.89
C ASN A 187 10.42 0.42 9.12
N LEU A 188 10.47 -0.92 9.23
CA LEU A 188 11.70 -1.66 9.42
C LEU A 188 12.62 -1.56 8.18
N ARG A 189 12.08 -1.75 6.97
CA ARG A 189 12.84 -1.60 5.72
C ARG A 189 13.45 -0.21 5.61
N MET A 190 12.64 0.84 5.78
CA MET A 190 13.10 2.23 5.74
C MET A 190 14.19 2.52 6.78
N GLY A 191 14.05 1.94 7.98
CA GLY A 191 15.08 2.04 9.02
C GLY A 191 16.40 1.39 8.60
N LEU A 192 16.35 0.17 8.05
CA LEU A 192 17.53 -0.57 7.60
C LEU A 192 18.26 0.16 6.46
N GLU A 193 17.51 0.71 5.51
CA GLU A 193 18.04 1.56 4.44
C GLU A 193 18.74 2.81 5.00
N ALA A 194 18.12 3.48 5.98
CA ALA A 194 18.68 4.68 6.59
C ALA A 194 20.01 4.41 7.33
N THR A 195 20.24 3.19 7.83
CA THR A 195 21.51 2.79 8.46
C THR A 195 22.57 2.28 7.48
N GLY A 196 22.31 2.29 6.17
CA GLY A 196 23.25 1.76 5.18
C GLY A 196 23.45 0.24 5.29
N THR A 197 22.38 -0.48 5.64
CA THR A 197 22.37 -1.94 5.72
C THR A 197 22.73 -2.55 4.35
N PRO A 198 23.46 -3.68 4.28
CA PRO A 198 23.76 -4.34 3.01
C PRO A 198 22.50 -4.68 2.21
N THR A 199 22.57 -4.56 0.88
CA THR A 199 21.44 -4.81 -0.03
C THR A 199 20.77 -6.16 0.22
N SER A 200 21.56 -7.23 0.44
CA SER A 200 21.02 -8.56 0.71
C SER A 200 20.13 -8.66 1.95
N GLU A 201 20.34 -7.81 2.96
CA GLU A 201 19.49 -7.75 4.14
C GLU A 201 18.28 -6.83 3.92
N ILE A 202 18.43 -5.78 3.11
CA ILE A 202 17.32 -4.94 2.64
C ILE A 202 16.36 -5.78 1.79
N ASP A 203 16.87 -6.66 0.91
CA ASP A 203 16.07 -7.57 0.10
C ASP A 203 15.17 -8.47 0.96
N VAL A 204 15.71 -8.97 2.09
CA VAL A 204 14.92 -9.76 3.05
C VAL A 204 13.81 -8.92 3.69
N ALA A 205 14.09 -7.66 4.01
CA ALA A 205 13.08 -6.75 4.55
C ALA A 205 11.99 -6.43 3.52
N ILE A 206 12.37 -6.19 2.25
CA ILE A 206 11.45 -6.00 1.12
C ILE A 206 10.54 -7.22 0.97
N GLN A 207 11.09 -8.43 0.95
CA GLN A 207 10.31 -9.66 0.84
C GLN A 207 9.29 -9.82 1.99
N GLN A 208 9.66 -9.41 3.21
CA GLN A 208 8.76 -9.45 4.35
C GLN A 208 7.68 -8.38 4.31
N GLU A 209 8.01 -7.18 3.83
CA GLU A 209 7.04 -6.11 3.57
C GLU A 209 5.99 -6.57 2.54
N GLN A 210 6.44 -7.05 1.40
CA GLN A 210 5.57 -7.57 0.33
C GLN A 210 4.72 -8.73 0.80
N SER A 211 5.29 -9.64 1.58
CA SER A 211 4.55 -10.75 2.17
C SER A 211 3.46 -10.25 3.13
N ALA A 212 3.72 -9.19 3.90
CA ALA A 212 2.74 -8.61 4.82
C ALA A 212 1.61 -7.86 4.09
N GLU A 213 1.96 -7.09 3.05
CA GLU A 213 0.99 -6.43 2.17
C GLU A 213 0.06 -7.42 1.51
N LYS A 214 0.62 -8.50 0.92
CA LYS A 214 -0.17 -9.54 0.28
C LYS A 214 -1.21 -10.13 1.22
N ARG A 215 -0.82 -10.46 2.47
CA ARG A 215 -1.77 -10.97 3.48
C ARG A 215 -2.87 -9.97 3.80
N TYR A 216 -2.54 -8.69 3.88
CA TYR A 216 -3.52 -7.63 4.09
C TYR A 216 -4.52 -7.55 2.94
N LEU A 217 -4.06 -7.56 1.69
CA LEU A 217 -4.93 -7.52 0.51
C LEU A 217 -5.80 -8.78 0.38
N GLU A 218 -5.25 -9.97 0.66
CA GLU A 218 -6.01 -11.22 0.68
C GLU A 218 -7.12 -11.19 1.74
N LEU A 219 -6.85 -10.66 2.93
CA LEU A 219 -7.86 -10.50 3.99
C LEU A 219 -8.88 -9.41 3.65
N ALA A 220 -8.47 -8.31 3.03
CA ALA A 220 -9.38 -7.26 2.56
C ALA A 220 -10.34 -7.79 1.50
N ALA A 221 -9.85 -8.62 0.57
CA ALA A 221 -10.66 -9.29 -0.44
C ALA A 221 -11.64 -10.30 0.18
N ILE A 222 -11.21 -11.05 1.21
CA ILE A 222 -12.10 -11.97 1.97
C ILE A 222 -13.24 -11.20 2.63
N ASP A 223 -12.92 -10.09 3.31
CA ASP A 223 -13.93 -9.26 3.98
C ASP A 223 -14.85 -8.59 2.96
N ALA A 224 -14.32 -8.08 1.85
CA ALA A 224 -15.12 -7.54 0.77
C ALA A 224 -16.08 -8.60 0.19
N ARG A 225 -15.62 -9.85 0.01
CA ARG A 225 -16.48 -10.94 -0.46
C ARG A 225 -17.62 -11.20 0.51
N LYS A 226 -17.32 -11.30 1.81
CA LYS A 226 -18.33 -11.52 2.86
C LYS A 226 -19.34 -10.38 2.91
N MET A 227 -18.87 -9.13 2.84
CA MET A 227 -19.74 -7.95 2.83
C MET A 227 -20.63 -7.90 1.58
N GLY A 228 -20.07 -8.14 0.40
CA GLY A 228 -20.84 -8.19 -0.84
C GLY A 228 -21.90 -9.29 -0.81
N GLN A 229 -21.57 -10.48 -0.30
CA GLN A 229 -22.54 -11.57 -0.10
C GLN A 229 -23.64 -11.19 0.90
N GLN A 230 -23.31 -10.50 2.00
CA GLN A 230 -24.29 -10.00 2.96
C GLN A 230 -25.22 -8.94 2.36
N GLN A 231 -24.73 -8.17 1.39
CA GLN A 231 -25.50 -7.21 0.60
C GLN A 231 -26.32 -7.89 -0.54
N GLY A 232 -26.22 -9.21 -0.68
CA GLY A 232 -26.93 -9.96 -1.71
C GLY A 232 -26.28 -9.92 -3.11
N LEU A 233 -25.05 -9.40 -3.23
CA LEU A 233 -24.31 -9.40 -4.49
C LEU A 233 -23.91 -10.81 -4.88
N THR A 234 -24.01 -11.13 -6.17
CA THR A 234 -23.62 -12.44 -6.72
C THR A 234 -22.92 -12.31 -8.06
N GLY A 235 -22.25 -13.38 -8.50
CA GLY A 235 -21.63 -13.45 -9.82
C GLY A 235 -20.66 -12.30 -10.09
N GLN A 236 -20.86 -11.63 -11.24
CA GLN A 236 -19.97 -10.56 -11.71
C GLN A 236 -20.05 -9.29 -10.85
N GLU A 237 -21.20 -9.00 -10.24
CA GLU A 237 -21.37 -7.85 -9.36
C GLU A 237 -20.56 -8.00 -8.08
N LEU A 238 -20.57 -9.21 -7.51
CA LEU A 238 -19.74 -9.55 -6.35
C LEU A 238 -18.25 -9.46 -6.71
N ALA A 239 -17.83 -10.02 -7.85
CA ALA A 239 -16.44 -9.97 -8.29
C ALA A 239 -15.93 -8.52 -8.41
N LYS A 240 -16.73 -7.65 -9.06
CA LYS A 240 -16.42 -6.23 -9.20
C LYS A 240 -16.38 -5.50 -7.85
N PHE A 241 -17.27 -5.83 -6.93
CA PHE A 241 -17.26 -5.27 -5.58
C PHE A 241 -15.99 -5.65 -4.82
N VAL A 242 -15.58 -6.91 -4.88
CA VAL A 242 -14.35 -7.41 -4.23
C VAL A 242 -13.12 -6.72 -4.82
N GLU A 243 -13.02 -6.64 -6.15
CA GLU A 243 -11.92 -5.95 -6.85
C GLU A 243 -11.80 -4.48 -6.43
N GLN A 244 -12.89 -3.71 -6.52
CA GLN A 244 -12.89 -2.29 -6.18
C GLN A 244 -12.54 -2.04 -4.70
N THR A 245 -12.98 -2.93 -3.82
CA THR A 245 -12.73 -2.79 -2.39
C THR A 245 -11.29 -3.18 -2.04
N THR A 246 -10.73 -4.19 -2.71
CA THR A 246 -9.32 -4.58 -2.58
C THR A 246 -8.40 -3.49 -3.09
N GLN A 247 -8.74 -2.87 -4.23
CA GLN A 247 -8.00 -1.71 -4.76
C GLN A 247 -7.98 -0.55 -3.75
N LYS A 248 -9.13 -0.21 -3.15
CA LYS A 248 -9.19 0.84 -2.12
C LYS A 248 -8.37 0.51 -0.87
N ALA A 249 -8.33 -0.77 -0.47
CA ALA A 249 -7.49 -1.20 0.63
C ALA A 249 -5.99 -1.01 0.28
N GLN A 250 -5.59 -1.33 -0.95
CA GLN A 250 -4.22 -1.10 -1.42
C GLN A 250 -3.85 0.38 -1.46
N GLU A 251 -4.72 1.23 -2.01
CA GLU A 251 -4.56 2.70 -2.00
C GLU A 251 -4.43 3.22 -0.56
N HIS A 252 -5.30 2.76 0.35
CA HIS A 252 -5.23 3.12 1.76
C HIS A 252 -3.90 2.73 2.40
N LEU A 253 -3.43 1.50 2.17
CA LEU A 253 -2.15 1.05 2.72
C LEU A 253 -0.98 1.86 2.16
N GLN A 254 -1.01 2.20 0.87
CA GLN A 254 0.00 3.03 0.24
C GLN A 254 0.03 4.44 0.84
N ASP A 255 -1.12 5.10 0.98
CA ASP A 255 -1.22 6.43 1.61
C ASP A 255 -0.62 6.43 3.02
N ARG A 256 -0.89 5.37 3.79
CA ARG A 256 -0.33 5.22 5.15
C ARG A 256 1.17 5.01 5.16
N LYS A 257 1.73 4.31 4.17
CA LYS A 257 3.18 4.13 4.01
C LYS A 257 3.86 5.42 3.57
N ASP A 258 3.24 6.17 2.67
CA ASP A 258 3.76 7.45 2.19
C ASP A 258 3.81 8.46 3.33
N ASP A 259 2.74 8.59 4.13
CA ASP A 259 2.74 9.43 5.33
C ASP A 259 3.78 8.95 6.37
N LEU A 260 4.07 7.65 6.45
CA LEU A 260 5.16 7.14 7.28
C LEU A 260 6.53 7.61 6.75
N SER A 261 6.76 7.48 5.45
CA SER A 261 8.00 7.92 4.79
C SER A 261 8.23 9.43 4.96
N GLU A 262 7.21 10.24 4.71
CA GLU A 262 7.24 11.69 4.90
C GLU A 262 7.59 12.07 6.35
N ARG A 263 7.04 11.34 7.33
CA ARG A 263 7.39 11.53 8.75
C ARG A 263 8.87 11.24 9.03
N HIS A 264 9.44 10.20 8.43
CA HIS A 264 10.86 9.87 8.59
C HIS A 264 11.78 10.89 7.90
N GLU A 265 11.43 11.32 6.68
CA GLU A 265 12.16 12.36 5.94
C GLU A 265 12.15 13.69 6.68
N HIS A 266 10.98 14.11 7.17
CA HIS A 266 10.86 15.32 7.98
C HIS A 266 11.71 15.23 9.27
N ALA A 267 11.68 14.09 9.96
CA ALA A 267 12.49 13.88 11.16
C ALA A 267 14.00 13.94 10.86
N ARG A 268 14.42 13.39 9.73
CA ARG A 268 15.81 13.45 9.26
C ARG A 268 16.23 14.88 8.89
N ALA A 269 15.36 15.65 8.23
CA ALA A 269 15.64 17.02 7.81
C ALA A 269 15.69 18.02 8.99
N THR A 270 14.88 17.80 10.03
CA THR A 270 14.70 18.76 11.13
C THR A 270 15.37 18.34 12.44
N GLY A 271 15.82 17.10 12.56
CA GLY A 271 16.25 16.51 13.84
C GLY A 271 15.13 16.39 14.88
N GLN A 272 13.86 16.56 14.46
CA GLN A 272 12.68 16.50 15.30
C GLN A 272 11.67 15.50 14.73
N SER A 273 11.35 14.46 15.51
CA SER A 273 10.27 13.55 15.16
C SER A 273 8.92 14.27 15.26
N LYS A 274 8.17 14.31 14.15
CA LYS A 274 6.78 14.80 14.13
C LYS A 274 5.93 13.78 14.89
N ALA A 275 5.26 14.22 15.95
CA ALA A 275 4.36 13.35 16.71
C ALA A 275 3.31 12.73 15.76
N PRO A 276 2.95 11.44 15.93
CA PRO A 276 1.92 10.83 15.11
C PRO A 276 0.62 11.62 15.26
N PRO A 277 -0.13 11.89 14.17
CA PRO A 277 -1.48 12.40 14.32
C PRO A 277 -2.28 11.42 15.18
N SER A 278 -2.97 11.93 16.19
CA SER A 278 -3.94 11.15 16.98
C SER A 278 -5.18 10.89 16.12
N SER A 279 -5.09 10.05 15.08
CA SER A 279 -6.22 9.73 14.20
C SER A 279 -7.17 8.67 14.78
N LEU A 280 -6.81 8.03 15.90
CA LEU A 280 -7.68 7.08 16.61
C LEU A 280 -8.87 7.72 17.35
N ALA A 281 -9.04 9.05 17.32
CA ALA A 281 -10.22 9.71 17.88
C ALA A 281 -11.26 10.14 16.83
N GLN A 282 -10.96 10.07 15.52
CA GLN A 282 -11.92 10.51 14.50
C GLN A 282 -12.06 9.62 13.29
N HIS A 283 -11.21 8.62 13.06
CA HIS A 283 -11.44 7.65 11.98
C HIS A 283 -11.46 6.23 12.51
N GLN A 284 -12.55 5.92 13.23
CA GLN A 284 -13.17 4.60 13.16
C GLN A 284 -13.91 4.50 11.80
N VAL A 285 -13.23 4.86 10.72
CA VAL A 285 -13.73 4.68 9.37
C VAL A 285 -13.21 3.31 8.97
N ASN A 286 -14.02 2.30 9.25
CA ASN A 286 -14.11 1.15 8.38
C ASN A 286 -13.99 1.71 6.95
N PRO A 287 -13.00 1.35 6.10
CA PRO A 287 -12.93 1.89 4.73
C PRO A 287 -14.22 1.61 3.92
N PHE A 288 -15.07 0.75 4.48
CA PHE A 288 -16.40 0.34 4.05
C PHE A 288 -17.56 1.26 4.53
N ALA A 289 -17.37 2.16 5.49
CA ALA A 289 -18.44 3.04 6.01
C ALA A 289 -18.88 4.12 5.00
N ALA A 290 -18.00 4.53 4.08
CA ALA A 290 -18.30 5.53 3.06
C ALA A 290 -19.05 4.98 1.83
N MET A 291 -19.14 3.65 1.68
CA MET A 291 -19.88 3.03 0.56
C MET A 291 -21.39 2.93 0.79
N ASP A 292 -21.85 3.14 2.04
CA ASP A 292 -23.27 3.11 2.41
C ASP A 292 -24.08 4.25 1.75
N SER A 293 -23.40 5.29 1.26
CA SER A 293 -24.03 6.52 0.76
C SER A 293 -24.17 6.61 -0.76
N SER A 294 -23.42 5.82 -1.56
CA SER A 294 -23.38 6.03 -3.01
C SER A 294 -24.18 5.03 -3.85
N LEU A 295 -24.79 4.00 -3.24
CA LEU A 295 -25.64 3.03 -3.94
C LEU A 295 -27.14 3.23 -3.70
N ALA A 296 -27.54 4.10 -2.76
CA ALA A 296 -28.94 4.36 -2.43
C ALA A 296 -29.64 5.42 -3.32
N SER A 297 -29.04 5.85 -4.43
CA SER A 297 -29.58 6.93 -5.28
C SER A 297 -29.78 6.52 -6.74
N GLN A 298 -30.45 5.38 -6.97
CA GLN A 298 -31.13 5.07 -8.24
C GLN A 298 -32.39 4.22 -7.97
N GLU A 299 -33.32 4.74 -7.18
CA GLU A 299 -34.70 4.25 -7.21
C GLU A 299 -35.53 5.17 -8.12
N GLU A 300 -35.82 4.70 -9.33
CA GLU A 300 -36.95 5.23 -10.11
C GLU A 300 -38.27 4.77 -9.46
N PRO A 301 -39.31 5.63 -9.41
CA PRO A 301 -40.55 5.30 -8.72
C PRO A 301 -41.40 4.35 -9.57
N LEU A 302 -41.53 3.09 -9.15
CA LEU A 302 -42.58 2.21 -9.63
C LEU A 302 -43.92 2.60 -8.97
N THR A 303 -44.81 3.16 -9.78
CA THR A 303 -46.20 3.47 -9.44
C THR A 303 -46.98 2.26 -8.95
N GLU A 304 -47.74 2.50 -7.88
CA GLU A 304 -48.76 1.63 -7.28
C GLU A 304 -49.66 0.90 -8.30
N ALA A 305 -49.85 -0.39 -8.09
CA ALA A 305 -51.10 -1.06 -8.39
C ALA A 305 -51.47 -1.99 -7.22
N SER A 306 -52.60 -1.65 -6.59
CA SER A 306 -53.17 -2.30 -5.41
C SER A 306 -53.84 -3.65 -5.69
N ALA A 307 -53.90 -4.45 -4.61
CA ALA A 307 -54.90 -5.47 -4.22
C ALA A 307 -54.55 -6.96 -4.45
N PRO A 308 -55.19 -7.90 -3.72
CA PRO A 308 -55.29 -7.99 -2.25
C PRO A 308 -54.91 -9.40 -1.73
N LEU A 309 -54.57 -9.48 -0.43
CA LEU A 309 -54.35 -10.71 0.35
C LEU A 309 -55.63 -11.57 0.46
N PRO A 310 -55.50 -12.92 0.46
CA PRO A 310 -56.42 -13.80 1.17
C PRO A 310 -55.81 -14.35 2.47
N THR A 311 -56.65 -14.34 3.49
CA THR A 311 -56.48 -14.79 4.89
C THR A 311 -56.23 -16.29 5.09
N PRO A 312 -55.74 -16.71 6.28
CA PRO A 312 -55.27 -18.07 6.55
C PRO A 312 -56.41 -19.02 6.95
N THR A 313 -56.35 -20.26 6.46
CA THR A 313 -57.23 -21.35 6.92
C THR A 313 -56.45 -22.30 7.82
N SER A 314 -57.02 -22.51 9.00
CA SER A 314 -56.57 -23.39 10.08
C SER A 314 -56.96 -24.86 9.83
N ALA A 315 -56.36 -25.77 10.62
CA ALA A 315 -56.56 -27.22 10.73
C ALA A 315 -55.84 -28.09 9.67
N LYS A 316 -55.17 -29.20 9.99
CA LYS A 316 -55.39 -30.16 11.07
C LYS A 316 -54.13 -31.04 11.25
N ALA A 317 -53.92 -31.48 12.49
CA ALA A 317 -52.93 -32.48 12.89
C ALA A 317 -53.16 -33.84 12.22
N GLU A 318 -52.06 -34.54 11.88
CA GLU A 318 -52.04 -36.00 11.94
C GLU A 318 -50.62 -36.51 12.25
N THR A 319 -50.53 -37.11 13.43
CA THR A 319 -49.42 -37.90 13.93
C THR A 319 -49.49 -39.29 13.31
N MET A 320 -48.40 -39.80 12.74
CA MET A 320 -48.17 -41.25 12.72
C MET A 320 -46.68 -41.57 12.93
N GLN A 321 -46.43 -42.19 14.08
CA GLN A 321 -45.22 -42.92 14.42
C GLN A 321 -45.05 -44.13 13.49
N ARG A 322 -43.82 -44.37 13.04
CA ARG A 322 -43.24 -45.72 12.88
C ARG A 322 -41.73 -45.66 13.10
N SER A 323 -41.32 -45.88 14.34
CA SER A 323 -40.22 -46.76 14.78
C SER A 323 -40.36 -46.92 16.28
#